data_AF-A0A357V073-F1
#
_entry.id   AF-A0A357V073-F1
#
_cell.length_a   1.000
_cell.length_b   1.000
_cell.length_c   1.000
_cell.angle_alpha   90.00
_cell.angle_beta   90.00
_cell.angle_gamma   90.00
#
_symmetry.space_group_name_H-M   'P 1'
#
loop_
_entity.id
_entity.type
_entity.pdbx_description
1 polymer ?
#
loop_
_entity_poly.entity_id
_entity_poly.type
_entity_poly.pdbx_seq_one_letter_code
_entity_poly.pdbx_strand_id
1 'polypeptide(L)' 'MSDKIKKIGVIGAGQMGSGIAHVCALSGRAVYMLDVSDDALARGMDTIERGMSRQVERDLISADDMKNALTLIKTG' A
#
# COMPACT_ATOMS: atom_id res chain seq x y z
N MET A 1 -10.51 18.18 -19.02
CA MET A 1 -11.17 17.36 -17.99
C MET A 1 -10.12 16.41 -17.45
N SER A 2 -9.73 16.51 -16.18
CA SER A 2 -8.79 15.53 -15.60
C SER A 2 -9.59 14.34 -15.11
N ASP A 3 -9.42 13.19 -15.77
CA ASP A 3 -9.95 11.92 -15.26
C ASP A 3 -9.33 11.63 -13.90
N LYS A 4 -10.16 11.66 -12.85
CA LYS A 4 -9.73 11.31 -11.50
C LYS A 4 -9.42 9.81 -11.49
N ILE A 5 -8.16 9.47 -11.22
CA ILE A 5 -7.75 8.07 -11.00
C ILE A 5 -8.53 7.54 -9.79
N LYS A 6 -9.44 6.58 -10.03
CA LYS A 6 -10.31 6.01 -8.99
C LYS A 6 -9.67 4.82 -8.27
N LYS A 7 -8.89 4.01 -8.98
CA LYS A 7 -8.22 2.80 -8.47
C LYS A 7 -6.89 2.60 -9.20
N ILE A 8 -5.91 2.05 -8.49
CA ILE A 8 -4.57 1.75 -9.00
C ILE A 8 -4.35 0.24 -8.92
N GLY A 9 -3.93 -0.37 -10.03
CA GLY A 9 -3.48 -1.76 -10.05
C GLY A 9 -1.96 -1.83 -9.95
N VAL A 10 -1.44 -2.68 -9.08
CA VAL A 10 0.00 -2.96 -8.94
C VAL A 10 0.22 -4.43 -9.23
N ILE A 11 0.99 -4.73 -10.28
CA ILE A 11 1.32 -6.11 -10.65
C ILE A 11 2.69 -6.45 -10.06
N GLY A 12 2.71 -7.46 -9.20
CA GLY A 12 3.86 -7.88 -8.41
C GLY A 12 3.83 -7.29 -6.99
N ALA A 13 4.07 -8.14 -5.99
CA ALA A 13 4.14 -7.80 -4.57
C ALA A 13 5.58 -7.78 -4.02
N GLY A 14 6.59 -7.75 -4.92
CA GLY A 14 7.99 -7.58 -4.57
C GLY A 14 8.32 -6.20 -3.98
N GLN A 15 9.61 -5.86 -3.88
CA GLN A 15 10.08 -4.61 -3.27
C GLN A 15 9.44 -3.36 -3.90
N MET A 16 9.47 -3.26 -5.23
CA MET A 16 8.88 -2.11 -5.94
C MET A 16 7.36 -2.08 -5.82
N GLY A 17 6.69 -3.24 -5.96
CA GLY A 17 5.24 -3.32 -5.88
C GLY A 17 4.70 -2.88 -4.52
N SER A 18 5.33 -3.37 -3.45
CA SER A 18 5.03 -2.96 -2.08
C SER A 18 5.25 -1.46 -1.88
N GLY A 19 6.37 -0.91 -2.39
CA GLY A 19 6.66 0.53 -2.28
C GLY A 19 5.66 1.41 -3.04
N ILE A 20 5.25 1.00 -4.24
CA ILE A 20 4.23 1.70 -5.02
C ILE A 20 2.89 1.66 -4.29
N ALA A 21 2.47 0.49 -3.82
CA ALA A 21 1.23 0.32 -3.07
C ALA A 21 1.21 1.17 -1.80
N HIS A 22 2.31 1.20 -1.05
CA HIS A 22 2.51 2.04 0.13
C HIS A 22 2.22 3.51 -0.17
N VAL A 23 2.94 4.09 -1.14
CA VAL A 23 2.85 5.52 -1.44
C VAL A 23 1.46 5.87 -1.98
N CYS A 24 0.91 5.04 -2.86
CA CYS A 24 -0.42 5.25 -3.40
C CYS A 24 -1.50 5.20 -2.31
N ALA A 25 -1.42 4.24 -1.40
CA ALA A 25 -2.38 4.10 -0.30
C ALA A 25 -2.31 5.27 0.69
N LEU A 26 -1.11 5.69 1.12
CA LEU A 26 -0.94 6.87 1.98
C LEU A 26 -1.45 8.15 1.33
N SER A 27 -1.41 8.22 0.00
CA SER A 27 -1.95 9.36 -0.74
C SER A 27 -3.49 9.35 -0.88
N GLY A 28 -4.18 8.41 -0.22
CA GLY A 28 -5.64 8.30 -0.20
C GLY A 28 -6.24 7.63 -1.43
N ARG A 29 -5.47 6.81 -2.16
CA ARG A 29 -5.91 6.14 -3.40
C ARG A 29 -6.10 4.65 -3.16
N ALA A 30 -7.19 4.10 -3.68
CA ALA A 30 -7.46 2.66 -3.61
C ALA A 30 -6.47 1.89 -4.49
N VAL A 31 -5.82 0.87 -3.92
CA VAL A 31 -4.81 0.04 -4.58
C VAL A 31 -5.27 -1.42 -4.60
N TYR A 32 -5.11 -2.07 -5.74
CA TYR A 32 -5.23 -3.52 -5.87
C TYR A 32 -3.88 -4.11 -6.27
N MET A 33 -3.30 -4.92 -5.40
CA MET A 33 -2.02 -5.58 -5.62
C MET A 33 -2.26 -7.02 -6.05
N LEU A 34 -1.69 -7.40 -7.19
CA LEU A 34 -1.87 -8.70 -7.83
C LEU A 34 -0.51 -9.40 -7.89
N ASP A 35 -0.44 -10.64 -7.43
CA ASP A 35 0.74 -11.49 -7.61
C ASP A 35 0.30 -12.93 -7.87
N VAL A 36 1.18 -13.73 -8.48
CA VAL A 36 0.94 -15.16 -8.69
C VAL A 36 1.11 -15.97 -7.41
N SER A 37 1.75 -15.38 -6.39
CA SER A 37 2.05 -16.03 -5.12
C SER A 37 1.37 -15.29 -3.96
N ASP A 38 0.47 -15.99 -3.27
CA ASP A 38 -0.16 -15.50 -2.03
C ASP A 38 0.89 -15.18 -0.95
N ASP A 39 1.96 -15.97 -0.87
CA ASP A 39 3.08 -15.69 0.04
C ASP A 39 3.79 -14.37 -0.30
N ALA A 40 3.90 -14.03 -1.59
CA ALA A 40 4.46 -12.76 -2.01
C ALA A 40 3.55 -11.60 -1.62
N LEU A 41 2.23 -11.75 -1.77
CA LEU A 41 1.24 -10.76 -1.33
C LEU A 41 1.30 -10.55 0.19
N ALA A 42 1.35 -11.62 0.98
CA ALA A 42 1.47 -11.55 2.43
C ALA A 42 2.76 -10.82 2.85
N ARG A 43 3.92 -11.21 2.27
CA ARG A 43 5.21 -10.53 2.52
C ARG A 43 5.20 -9.06 2.10
N GLY A 44 4.50 -8.73 1.01
CA GLY A 44 4.35 -7.37 0.53
C GLY A 44 3.54 -6.52 1.50
N MET A 45 2.39 -7.02 1.94
CA MET A 45 1.55 -6.36 2.95
C MET A 45 2.30 -6.14 4.26
N ASP A 46 3.00 -7.16 4.75
CA ASP A 46 3.90 -7.07 5.92
C ASP A 46 4.96 -5.97 5.77
N THR A 47 5.52 -5.84 4.57
CA THR A 47 6.57 -4.84 4.28
C THR A 47 5.99 -3.43 4.29
N ILE A 48 4.77 -3.27 3.74
CA ILE A 48 4.03 -2.00 3.76
C ILE A 48 3.70 -1.60 5.20
N GLU A 49 3.14 -2.53 5.98
CA GLU A 49 2.76 -2.29 7.37
C GLU A 49 3.98 -1.87 8.20
N ARG A 50 5.07 -2.64 8.17
CA ARG A 50 6.34 -2.27 8.85
C ARG A 50 6.93 -0.95 8.35
N GLY A 51 6.77 -0.66 7.06
CA GLY A 51 7.18 0.60 6.46
C GLY A 51 6.44 1.78 7.07
N MET A 52 5.12 1.68 7.17
CA MET A 52 4.26 2.71 7.74
C MET A 52 4.43 2.83 9.26
N SER A 53 4.56 1.72 10.00
CA SER A 53 4.83 1.75 11.44
C SER A 53 6.09 2.55 11.77
N ARG A 54 7.17 2.34 11.01
CA ARG A 54 8.41 3.14 11.16
C ARG A 54 8.23 4.62 10.82
N GLN A 55 7.28 4.96 9.95
CA GLN A 55 6.95 6.37 9.67
C GLN A 55 6.14 6.98 10.83
N VAL A 56 5.22 6.21 11.43
CA VAL A 56 4.49 6.62 12.65
C VAL A 56 5.44 6.82 13.82
N GLU A 57 6.35 5.88 14.07
CA GLU A 57 7.39 5.98 15.13
C GLU A 57 8.30 7.20 14.97
N ARG A 58 8.42 7.73 13.74
CA ARG A 58 9.21 8.90 13.41
C ARG A 58 8.37 10.18 13.30
N ASP A 59 7.10 10.13 13.71
CA ASP A 59 6.12 11.22 13.62
C ASP A 59 5.95 11.80 12.19
N LEU A 60 6.22 11.00 11.15
CA LEU A 60 6.10 11.42 9.75
C LEU A 60 4.66 11.30 9.21
N ILE A 61 3.88 10.38 9.78
CA ILE A 61 2.45 10.16 9.51
C ILE A 61 1.75 9.83 10.84
N SER A 62 0.44 10.05 10.94
CA SER A 62 -0.31 9.61 12.12
C SER A 62 -0.64 8.12 12.06
N ALA A 63 -0.94 7.52 13.22
CA ALA A 63 -1.45 6.15 13.30
C ALA A 63 -2.78 5.97 12.54
N ASP A 64 -3.60 7.02 12.51
CA ASP A 64 -4.85 7.02 11.74
C ASP A 64 -4.59 7.04 10.23
N ASP A 65 -3.58 7.79 9.76
CA ASP A 65 -3.18 7.78 8.34
C ASP A 65 -2.72 6.40 7.90
N MET A 66 -1.90 5.73 8.72
CA MET A 66 -1.48 4.35 8.49
C MET A 66 -2.68 3.42 8.41
N LYS A 67 -3.58 3.46 9.41
CA LYS A 67 -4.77 2.62 9.46
C LYS A 67 -5.65 2.83 8.23
N ASN A 68 -5.89 4.08 7.85
CA ASN A 68 -6.68 4.44 6.68
C ASN A 68 -6.02 3.92 5.40
N ALA A 69 -4.71 4.12 5.24
CA ALA A 69 -3.98 3.65 4.07
C ALA A 69 -4.04 2.13 3.91
N LEU A 70 -3.88 1.37 4.99
CA LEU A 70 -3.96 -0.09 4.93
C LEU A 70 -5.34 -0.58 4.45
N THR A 71 -6.44 0.09 4.83
CA THR A 71 -7.78 -0.27 4.33
C THR A 71 -7.98 -0.03 2.83
N LEU A 72 -7.14 0.80 2.22
CA LEU A 72 -7.21 1.11 0.79
C LEU A 72 -6.48 0.07 -0.07
N ILE A 73 -5.71 -0.84 0.53
CA ILE A 73 -4.96 -1.87 -0.19
C ILE A 73 -5.75 -3.17 -0.16
N LYS A 74 -6.01 -3.72 -1.34
CA LYS A 74 -6.57 -5.05 -1.53
C LYS A 74 -5.58 -5.91 -2.28
N THR A 75 -5.58 -7.21 -2.00
CA THR A 75 -4.71 -8.19 -2.63
C THR A 75 -5.53 -9.28 -3.30
N GLY A 76 -4.98 -9.89 -4.33
CA GLY A 76 -5.44 -11.17 -4.87
C GLY A 76 -4.79 -11.44 -6.21
#